data_AF-A0A3D4XDK7-F1
#
_entry.id   AF-A0A3D4XDK7-F1
#
_cell.length_a   1.000
_cell.length_b   1.000
_cell.length_c   1.000
_cell.angle_alpha   90.00
_cell.angle_beta   90.00
_cell.angle_gamma   90.00
#
_symmetry.space_group_name_H-M   'P 1'
#
loop_
_entity.id
_entity.type
_entity.pdbx_description
1 polymer ?
#
loop_
_entity_poly.entity_id
_entity_poly.type
_entity_poly.pdbx_seq_one_letter_code
_entity_poly.pdbx_strand_id
1 'polypeptide(L)' 'GGLRRYSKDGNILMPVAPFWPMEKIIFMPNYTLYTLNPEKCTVIFEDYEIKAFGFSKCGNYIAIGTSHTLDVFKKAE' A
#
# COMPACT_ATOMS: atom_id res chain seq x y z
N GLY A 1 5.97 3.30 -10.30
CA GLY A 1 6.48 1.94 -10.59
C GLY A 1 5.33 0.93 -10.60
N GLY A 2 5.19 0.13 -11.66
CA GLY A 2 4.04 -0.75 -11.96
C GLY A 2 3.98 -2.08 -11.20
N LEU A 3 4.24 -2.07 -9.89
CA LEU A 3 4.02 -3.26 -9.05
C LEU A 3 2.53 -3.53 -8.86
N ARG A 4 2.19 -4.78 -8.51
CA ARG A 4 0.79 -5.20 -8.40
C ARG A 4 0.08 -4.45 -7.29
N ARG A 5 -1.08 -3.89 -7.61
CA ARG A 5 -1.93 -3.15 -6.66
C ARG A 5 -2.79 -4.06 -5.79
N TYR A 6 -2.94 -5.29 -6.20
CA TYR A 6 -3.75 -6.30 -5.53
C TYR A 6 -2.96 -7.60 -5.40
N SER A 7 -3.23 -8.33 -4.31
CA SER A 7 -2.72 -9.66 -4.06
C SER A 7 -3.74 -10.72 -4.51
N LYS A 8 -3.29 -11.97 -4.61
CA LYS A 8 -4.17 -13.14 -4.88
C LYS A 8 -5.22 -13.37 -3.78
N ASP A 9 -4.92 -12.91 -2.56
CA ASP A 9 -5.78 -13.06 -1.38
C ASP A 9 -6.85 -11.94 -1.33
N GLY A 10 -6.93 -11.07 -2.34
CA GLY A 10 -7.90 -9.97 -2.38
C GLY A 10 -7.49 -8.72 -1.61
N ASN A 11 -6.28 -8.67 -1.05
CA ASN A 11 -5.76 -7.44 -0.44
C ASN A 11 -5.39 -6.42 -1.52
N ILE A 12 -5.65 -5.15 -1.27
CA ILE A 12 -5.43 -4.04 -2.20
C ILE A 12 -4.58 -2.97 -1.51
N LEU A 13 -3.68 -2.35 -2.27
CA LEU A 13 -3.01 -1.12 -1.86
C LEU A 13 -3.69 0.04 -2.58
N MET A 14 -3.88 1.17 -1.90
CA MET A 14 -4.44 2.38 -2.49
C MET A 14 -3.63 3.62 -2.06
N PRO A 15 -3.17 4.46 -3.01
CA PRO A 15 -2.63 5.76 -2.65
C PRO A 15 -3.76 6.72 -2.31
N VAL A 16 -3.57 7.55 -1.30
CA VAL A 16 -4.45 8.71 -1.03
C VAL A 16 -3.61 9.92 -0.69
N ALA A 17 -4.01 11.10 -1.16
CA ALA A 17 -3.32 12.37 -0.90
C ALA A 17 -4.31 13.41 -0.38
N PRO A 18 -4.83 13.27 0.86
CA PRO A 18 -5.81 14.20 1.40
C PRO A 18 -5.23 15.62 1.59
N PHE A 19 -3.93 15.72 1.84
CA PHE A 19 -3.21 16.99 2.02
C PHE A 19 -1.94 16.99 1.17
N TRP A 20 -2.10 17.26 -0.13
CA TRP A 20 -0.98 17.32 -1.07
C TRP A 20 0.10 18.32 -0.58
N PRO A 21 1.41 18.01 -0.68
CA PRO A 21 2.02 16.89 -1.40
C PRO A 21 2.20 15.59 -0.60
N MET A 22 1.63 15.48 0.60
CA MET A 22 1.76 14.27 1.40
C MET A 22 0.88 13.15 0.86
N GLU A 23 1.47 11.98 0.66
CA GLU A 23 0.80 10.78 0.15
C GLU A 23 0.81 9.68 1.21
N LYS A 24 -0.29 8.93 1.28
CA LYS A 24 -0.44 7.76 2.14
C LYS A 24 -0.66 6.52 1.30
N ILE A 25 -0.08 5.41 1.73
CA ILE A 25 -0.42 4.09 1.21
C ILE A 25 -1.33 3.39 2.21
N ILE A 26 -2.56 3.13 1.76
CA ILE A 26 -3.56 2.39 2.51
C ILE A 26 -3.51 0.92 2.10
N PHE A 27 -3.37 0.03 3.07
CA PHE A 27 -3.63 -1.39 2.93
C PHE A 27 -5.10 -1.69 3.22
N MET A 28 -5.78 -2.28 2.24
CA MET A 28 -7.17 -2.68 2.32
C MET A 28 -7.27 -4.22 2.26
N PRO A 29 -7.63 -4.89 3.37
CA PRO A 29 -7.66 -6.35 3.42
C PRO A 29 -8.92 -6.92 2.75
N ASN A 30 -8.83 -8.13 2.20
CA ASN A 30 -9.99 -8.95 1.81
C ASN A 30 -11.09 -8.20 1.02
N TYR A 31 -10.71 -7.51 -0.06
CA TYR A 31 -11.62 -6.71 -0.90
C TYR A 31 -12.36 -5.57 -0.19
N THR A 32 -11.94 -5.21 1.02
CA THR A 32 -12.47 -4.05 1.73
C THR A 32 -12.14 -2.79 0.95
N LEU A 33 -13.07 -1.84 0.94
CA LEU A 33 -12.87 -0.52 0.34
C LEU A 33 -12.70 0.52 1.44
N TYR A 34 -11.60 1.26 1.40
CA TYR A 34 -11.28 2.34 2.35
C TYR A 34 -12.37 3.41 2.41
N THR A 35 -13.04 3.69 1.28
CA THR A 35 -14.13 4.67 1.22
C THR A 35 -15.41 4.23 1.93
N LEU A 36 -15.58 2.93 2.19
CA LEU A 36 -16.78 2.36 2.83
C LEU A 36 -16.51 1.88 4.26
N ASN A 37 -15.33 1.33 4.53
CA ASN A 37 -14.94 0.78 5.83
C ASN A 37 -13.49 1.21 6.18
N PRO A 38 -13.23 2.52 6.36
CA PRO A 38 -11.88 3.02 6.63
C PRO A 38 -11.26 2.42 7.89
N GLU A 39 -12.07 2.09 8.89
CA GLU A 39 -11.66 1.49 10.17
C GLU A 39 -11.09 0.07 10.05
N LYS A 40 -11.37 -0.62 8.93
CA LYS A 40 -10.82 -1.95 8.62
C LYS A 40 -9.56 -1.88 7.77
N CYS A 41 -9.14 -0.69 7.38
CA CYS A 41 -7.95 -0.46 6.56
C CYS A 41 -6.81 0.06 7.43
N THR A 42 -5.58 -0.03 6.91
CA THR A 42 -4.39 0.38 7.65
C THR A 42 -3.55 1.32 6.79
N VAL A 43 -3.18 2.49 7.32
CA VAL A 43 -2.12 3.31 6.73
C VAL A 43 -0.80 2.60 7.01
N ILE A 44 -0.11 2.13 5.96
CA ILE A 44 1.15 1.40 6.11
C ILE A 44 2.37 2.25 5.76
N PHE A 45 2.15 3.43 5.17
CA PHE A 45 3.20 4.37 4.82
C PHE A 45 2.61 5.76 4.60
N GLU A 46 3.35 6.80 4.99
CA GLU A 46 3.01 8.20 4.80
C GLU A 46 4.30 8.98 4.57
N ASP A 47 4.45 9.55 3.38
CA ASP A 47 5.60 10.38 3.02
C ASP A 47 5.28 11.23 1.78
N TYR A 48 6.23 12.07 1.39
CA TYR A 48 6.21 12.80 0.14
C TYR A 48 6.78 11.95 -1.00
N GLU A 49 6.27 12.18 -2.22
CA GLU A 49 6.89 11.72 -3.46
C GLU A 49 7.09 10.20 -3.59
N ILE A 50 6.04 9.41 -3.31
CA ILE A 50 6.09 7.94 -3.43
C ILE A 50 6.28 7.54 -4.90
N LYS A 51 7.40 6.89 -5.22
CA LYS A 51 7.79 6.55 -6.61
C LYS A 51 7.27 5.20 -7.06
N ALA A 52 7.22 4.23 -6.14
CA ALA A 52 6.80 2.87 -6.45
C ALA A 52 6.22 2.20 -5.21
N PHE A 53 5.23 1.34 -5.43
CA PHE A 53 4.65 0.54 -4.35
C PHE A 53 3.78 -0.57 -4.91
N GLY A 54 3.76 -1.72 -4.24
CA GLY A 54 2.91 -2.83 -4.62
C GLY A 54 3.30 -4.15 -3.97
N PHE A 55 2.52 -5.17 -4.28
CA PHE A 55 2.77 -6.54 -3.85
C PHE A 55 3.81 -7.23 -4.74
N SER A 56 4.59 -8.11 -4.11
CA SER A 56 5.36 -9.15 -4.79
C SER A 56 4.46 -10.15 -5.52
N LYS A 57 5.02 -10.90 -6.48
CA LYS A 57 4.27 -11.90 -7.26
C LYS A 57 3.62 -12.99 -6.40
N CYS A 58 4.24 -13.37 -5.28
CA CYS A 58 3.71 -14.36 -4.35
C CYS A 58 2.68 -13.81 -3.36
N GLY A 59 2.58 -12.47 -3.22
CA GLY A 59 1.65 -11.81 -2.31
C GLY A 59 2.11 -11.74 -0.85
N ASN A 60 3.28 -12.30 -0.52
CA ASN A 60 3.79 -12.34 0.86
C ASN A 60 4.61 -11.12 1.26
N TYR A 61 4.92 -10.25 0.30
CA TYR A 61 5.69 -9.04 0.51
C TYR A 61 5.02 -7.83 -0.14
N ILE A 62 5.12 -6.69 0.54
CA ILE A 62 4.79 -5.36 0.02
C ILE A 62 6.09 -4.56 -0.03
N ALA A 63 6.34 -3.85 -1.12
CA ALA A 63 7.43 -2.89 -1.22
C ALA A 63 6.86 -1.49 -1.44
N ILE A 64 7.48 -0.47 -0.84
CA ILE A 64 7.19 0.95 -1.02
C ILE A 64 8.54 1.67 -1.17
N GLY A 65 8.68 2.49 -2.20
CA GLY A 65 9.92 3.17 -2.52
C GLY A 65 9.69 4.65 -2.78
N THR A 66 10.51 5.48 -2.14
CA THR A 66 10.65 6.92 -2.38
C THR A 66 11.90 7.17 -3.22
N SER A 67 12.33 8.43 -3.32
CA SER A 67 13.61 8.81 -3.94
C SER A 67 14.84 8.33 -3.17
N HIS A 68 14.70 8.01 -1.88
CA HIS A 68 15.83 7.75 -0.98
C HIS A 68 15.62 6.57 -0.03
N THR A 69 14.41 6.01 0.06
CA THR A 69 14.09 4.85 0.89
C THR A 69 13.40 3.74 0.11
N LEU A 70 13.59 2.51 0.57
CA LEU A 70 12.86 1.32 0.14
C LEU A 70 12.44 0.52 1.37
N ASP A 71 11.15 0.56 1.67
CA ASP A 71 10.53 -0.17 2.77
C ASP A 71 9.89 -1.46 2.26
N VAL A 72 10.22 -2.57 2.90
CA VAL A 72 9.70 -3.90 2.54
C VAL A 72 9.03 -4.55 3.75
N PHE A 73 7.75 -4.84 3.61
CA PHE A 73 6.94 -5.49 4.63
C PHE A 73 6.74 -6.96 4.27
N LYS A 74 6.88 -7.86 5.25
CA LYS A 74 6.58 -9.29 5.13
C LYS A 74 5.24 -9.59 5.82
N LYS A 75 4.42 -10.44 5.19
CA LYS A 75 3.22 -11.01 5.82
C LYS A 75 3.64 -11.82 7.07
N ALA A 76 3.02 -11.54 8.21
CA ALA A 76 3.21 -12.33 9.43
C ALA A 76 2.68 -13.76 9.20
N GLU A 77 3.36 -14.74 9.79
CA GLU A 77 3.03 -16.18 9.72
C GLU A 77 1.85 -16.52 10.63
#